data_AF-A0A1H1YA86-F1
#
_entry.id   AF-A0A1H1YA86-F1
#
_cell.length_a   1.000
_cell.length_b   1.000
_cell.length_c   1.000
_cell.angle_alpha   90.00
_cell.angle_beta   90.00
_cell.angle_gamma   90.00
#
_symmetry.space_group_name_H-M   'P 1'
#
loop_
_entity.id
_entity.type
_entity.pdbx_description
1 polymer ?
#
loop_
_entity_poly.entity_id
_entity_poly.type
_entity_poly.pdbx_seq_one_letter_code
_entity_poly.pdbx_strand_id
1 'polypeptide(L)'
;MNAYKNLLTAEQQTRLQALDTWHRTLQDRTLRMDCPDRYHEELLRQCDEMDRLGIITWQEWQELRREADQAYLHAIAGHDYHEPCNAQRAQP
;
A
#
# COMPACT_ATOMS: atom_id res chain seq x y z
N MET A 1 26.90 -20.73 -8.27
CA MET A 1 25.79 -20.06 -7.55
C MET A 1 24.98 -19.19 -8.51
N ASN A 2 23.92 -19.69 -9.16
CA ASN A 2 22.96 -18.89 -9.95
C ASN A 2 21.66 -19.68 -10.25
N ALA A 3 21.18 -20.51 -9.32
CA ALA A 3 20.00 -21.35 -9.55
C ALA A 3 18.65 -20.62 -9.34
N TYR A 4 18.65 -19.41 -8.78
CA TYR A 4 17.42 -18.67 -8.47
C TYR A 4 16.89 -17.81 -9.62
N LYS A 5 17.65 -17.66 -10.72
CA LYS A 5 17.30 -16.75 -11.82
C LYS A 5 16.21 -17.28 -12.78
N ASN A 6 15.75 -18.53 -12.60
CA ASN A 6 14.76 -19.18 -13.48
C ASN A 6 13.50 -19.68 -12.73
N LEU A 7 13.30 -19.29 -11.48
CA LEU A 7 12.19 -19.81 -10.67
C LEU A 7 10.92 -18.96 -10.73
N LEU A 8 11.02 -17.70 -11.16
CA LEU A 8 9.86 -16.85 -11.33
C LEU A 8 9.42 -16.84 -12.79
N THR A 9 8.16 -17.22 -13.02
CA THR A 9 7.47 -16.95 -14.27
C THR A 9 7.30 -15.44 -14.46
N ALA A 10 7.09 -15.00 -15.71
CA ALA A 10 6.94 -13.58 -16.06
C ALA A 10 5.85 -12.88 -15.22
N GLU A 11 4.77 -13.58 -14.89
CA GLU A 11 3.72 -13.11 -13.97
C GLU A 11 4.25 -12.81 -12.57
N GLN A 12 5.08 -13.68 -11.98
CA GLN A 12 5.64 -13.44 -10.66
C GLN A 12 6.64 -12.29 -10.65
N GLN A 13 7.41 -12.11 -11.74
CA GLN A 13 8.31 -10.96 -11.87
C GLN A 13 7.53 -9.66 -11.98
N THR A 14 6.45 -9.67 -12.76
CA THR A 14 5.54 -8.52 -12.91
C THR A 14 4.91 -8.16 -11.57
N ARG A 15 4.48 -9.17 -10.80
CA ARG A 15 3.93 -9.00 -9.46
C ARG A 15 4.92 -8.37 -8.49
N LEU A 16 6.14 -8.89 -8.43
CA LEU A 16 7.18 -8.33 -7.58
C LEU A 16 7.50 -6.88 -7.96
N GLN A 17 7.57 -6.57 -9.25
CA GLN A 17 7.87 -5.21 -9.70
C GLN A 17 6.74 -4.23 -9.36
N ALA A 18 5.48 -4.65 -9.51
CA ALA A 18 4.33 -3.84 -9.13
C ALA A 18 4.30 -3.57 -7.61
N LEU A 19 4.51 -4.62 -6.80
CA LEU A 19 4.61 -4.50 -5.35
C LEU A 19 5.80 -3.63 -4.92
N ASP A 20 6.97 -3.77 -5.54
CA ASP A 20 8.16 -2.94 -5.26
C ASP A 20 7.89 -1.47 -5.57
N THR A 21 7.22 -1.17 -6.68
CA THR A 21 6.86 0.20 -7.07
C THR A 21 5.89 0.82 -6.06
N TRP A 22 4.88 0.06 -5.65
CA TRP A 22 3.93 0.48 -4.62
C TRP A 22 4.63 0.72 -3.27
N HIS A 23 5.49 -0.20 -2.84
CA HIS A 23 6.24 -0.09 -1.59
C HIS A 23 7.20 1.09 -1.59
N ARG A 24 7.86 1.38 -2.73
CA ARG A 24 8.70 2.58 -2.90
C ARG A 24 7.89 3.84 -2.72
N THR A 25 6.70 3.89 -3.32
CA THR A 25 5.78 5.02 -3.16
C THR A 25 5.41 5.19 -1.69
N LEU A 26 5.05 4.10 -0.99
CA LEU A 26 4.71 4.10 0.44
C LEU A 26 5.86 4.63 1.33
N GLN A 27 7.10 4.32 0.98
CA GLN A 27 8.30 4.76 1.68
C GLN A 27 8.75 6.17 1.29
N ASP A 28 8.17 6.77 0.25
CA ASP A 28 8.53 8.10 -0.21
C ASP A 28 8.02 9.17 0.76
N ARG A 29 8.88 9.47 1.74
CA ARG A 29 8.63 10.44 2.79
C ARG A 29 8.59 11.87 2.24
N THR A 30 9.18 12.13 1.07
CA THR A 30 9.20 13.44 0.42
C THR A 30 7.82 13.77 -0.12
N LEU A 31 7.22 12.83 -0.85
CA LEU A 31 5.83 12.90 -1.33
C LEU A 31 4.83 13.07 -0.17
N ARG A 32 5.09 12.37 0.94
CA ARG A 32 4.28 12.46 2.16
C ARG A 32 4.25 13.86 2.79
N MET A 33 5.35 14.61 2.72
CA MET A 33 5.44 15.98 3.24
C MET A 33 4.97 17.04 2.24
N ASP A 34 5.11 16.77 0.94
CA ASP A 34 4.74 17.70 -0.13
C ASP A 34 3.22 17.78 -0.31
N CYS A 35 2.56 16.63 -0.49
CA CYS A 35 1.11 16.55 -0.68
C CYS A 35 0.58 15.18 -0.22
N PRO A 36 0.05 15.06 1.02
CA PRO A 36 -0.43 13.79 1.56
C PRO A 36 -1.65 13.24 0.80
N ASP A 37 -2.48 14.10 0.21
CA ASP A 37 -3.64 13.73 -0.62
C ASP A 37 -3.20 13.03 -1.92
N ARG A 38 -2.31 13.68 -2.69
CA ARG A 38 -1.73 13.12 -3.91
C ARG A 38 -0.97 11.81 -3.65
N TYR A 39 -0.24 11.74 -2.54
CA TYR A 39 0.43 10.52 -2.09
C TYR A 39 -0.56 9.37 -1.86
N HIS A 40 -1.71 9.66 -1.24
CA HIS A 40 -2.75 8.66 -0.99
C HIS A 40 -3.42 8.20 -2.30
N GLU A 41 -3.74 9.13 -3.20
CA GLU A 41 -4.32 8.81 -4.51
C GLU A 41 -3.39 7.92 -5.35
N GLU A 42 -2.08 8.19 -5.35
CA GLU A 42 -1.10 7.39 -6.12
C GLU A 42 -0.97 5.95 -5.58
N LEU A 43 -1.06 5.76 -4.26
CA LEU A 43 -1.08 4.41 -3.67
C LEU A 43 -2.33 3.64 -4.05
N LEU A 44 -3.50 4.29 -4.02
CA LEU A 44 -4.76 3.69 -4.44
C LEU A 44 -4.77 3.33 -5.93
N ARG A 45 -4.23 4.22 -6.76
CA ARG A 45 -4.12 4.00 -8.21
C ARG A 45 -3.27 2.77 -8.53
N GLN A 46 -2.15 2.60 -7.85
CA GLN A 46 -1.28 1.43 -8.02
C GLN A 46 -1.97 0.14 -7.54
N CYS A 47 -2.70 0.18 -6.42
CA CYS A 47 -3.51 -0.96 -5.97
C CYS A 47 -4.59 -1.35 -6.99
N ASP A 48 -5.31 -0.37 -7.55
CA ASP A 48 -6.35 -0.59 -8.56
C ASP A 48 -5.76 -1.18 -9.86
N GLU A 49 -4.60 -0.67 -10.30
CA GLU A 49 -3.90 -1.22 -11.45
C GLU A 49 -3.47 -2.68 -11.22
N MET A 50 -3.02 -3.01 -10.01
CA MET A 50 -2.63 -4.38 -9.64
C MET A 50 -3.83 -5.34 -9.58
N ASP A 51 -4.98 -4.89 -9.08
CA ASP A 51 -6.23 -5.66 -9.10
C ASP A 51 -6.72 -5.88 -10.54
N ARG A 52 -6.74 -4.81 -11.35
CA ARG A 52 -7.16 -4.85 -12.76
C ARG A 52 -6.30 -5.80 -13.60
N LEU A 53 -5.00 -5.85 -13.34
CA LEU A 53 -4.07 -6.74 -14.03
C LEU A 53 -4.11 -8.18 -13.48
N GLY A 54 -4.90 -8.45 -12.43
CA GLY A 54 -4.98 -9.77 -11.79
C GLY A 54 -3.70 -10.18 -11.08
N ILE A 55 -2.85 -9.21 -10.72
CA ILE A 55 -1.53 -9.43 -10.12
C ILE A 55 -1.67 -9.87 -8.66
N ILE A 56 -2.66 -9.30 -7.96
CA ILE A 56 -2.95 -9.56 -6.54
C ILE A 56 -4.37 -10.11 -6.38
N THR A 57 -4.58 -10.79 -5.27
CA THR A 57 -5.93 -11.24 -4.89
C THR A 57 -6.71 -10.12 -4.20
N TRP A 58 -8.04 -10.24 -4.15
CA TRP A 58 -8.91 -9.31 -3.41
C TRP A 58 -8.47 -9.11 -1.95
N GLN A 59 -8.02 -10.17 -1.27
CA GLN A 59 -7.51 -10.06 0.10
C GLN A 59 -6.24 -9.20 0.17
N GLU A 60 -5.28 -9.43 -0.72
CA GLU A 60 -4.06 -8.63 -0.77
C GLU A 60 -4.32 -7.17 -1.13
N TRP A 61 -5.26 -6.92 -2.05
CA TRP A 61 -5.70 -5.56 -2.35
C TRP A 61 -6.26 -4.86 -1.12
N GLN A 62 -7.06 -5.56 -0.31
CA GLN A 62 -7.60 -5.03 0.93
C GLN A 62 -6.49 -4.73 1.96
N GLU A 63 -5.46 -5.58 2.05
CA GLU A 63 -4.31 -5.37 2.92
C GLU A 63 -3.47 -4.16 2.48
N LEU A 64 -3.10 -4.09 1.21
CA LEU A 64 -2.37 -2.94 0.63
C LEU A 64 -3.14 -1.64 0.84
N ARG A 65 -4.45 -1.66 0.64
CA ARG A 65 -5.31 -0.49 0.88
C ARG A 65 -5.31 -0.07 2.35
N ARG A 66 -5.34 -1.04 3.29
CA ARG A 66 -5.25 -0.75 4.72
C ARG A 66 -3.90 -0.18 5.11
N GLU A 67 -2.81 -0.68 4.54
CA GLU A 67 -1.46 -0.13 4.75
C GLU A 67 -1.32 1.29 4.20
N ALA A 68 -1.87 1.58 3.01
CA ALA A 68 -1.91 2.94 2.45
C ALA A 68 -2.70 3.90 3.34
N ASP A 69 -3.85 3.47 3.85
CA ASP A 69 -4.68 4.25 4.77
C ASP A 69 -3.95 4.50 6.09
N GLN A 70 -3.33 3.49 6.69
CA GLN A 70 -2.51 3.64 7.90
C GLN A 70 -1.32 4.57 7.69
N ALA A 71 -0.63 4.48 6.55
CA ALA A 71 0.50 5.36 6.24
C ALA A 71 0.05 6.82 6.03
N TYR A 72 -1.12 7.03 5.41
CA TYR A 72 -1.76 8.34 5.30
C TYR A 72 -2.18 8.86 6.67
N LEU A 73 -2.84 8.04 7.50
CA LEU A 73 -3.17 8.37 8.89
C LEU A 73 -1.93 8.74 9.69
N HIS A 74 -0.83 8.01 9.57
CA HIS A 74 0.44 8.37 10.21
C HIS A 74 1.04 9.67 9.67
N ALA A 75 0.86 9.98 8.38
CA ALA A 75 1.30 11.22 7.77
C ALA A 75 0.54 12.42 8.34
N ILE A 76 -0.79 12.33 8.41
CA ILE A 76 -1.66 13.39 8.92
C ILE A 76 -1.69 13.47 10.45
N ALA A 77 -1.55 12.34 11.15
CA ALA A 77 -1.50 12.28 12.61
C ALA A 77 -0.18 12.84 13.18
N GLY A 78 0.81 13.10 12.31
CA GLY A 78 1.93 14.00 12.63
C GLY A 78 1.51 15.45 12.90
N HIS A 79 0.23 15.79 12.79
CA HIS A 79 -0.37 17.05 13.23
C HIS A 79 -1.37 16.79 14.37
N ASP A 80 -0.86 16.66 15.60
CA ASP A 80 -1.52 16.95 16.89
C ASP A 80 -3.01 16.55 17.08
N TYR A 81 -3.48 15.44 16.49
CA TYR A 81 -4.77 14.87 16.87
C TYR A 81 -4.58 13.87 18.00
N HIS A 82 -4.78 14.42 19.20
CA HIS A 82 -4.97 13.79 20.49
C HIS A 82 -5.58 12.38 20.42
N GLU A 83 -5.03 11.53 21.28
CA GLU A 83 -5.32 10.13 21.60
C GLU A 83 -6.79 9.62 21.55
N PRO A 84 -6.97 8.28 21.48
CA PRO A 84 -8.07 7.59 20.83
C PRO A 84 -9.33 7.54 21.70
N CYS A 85 -10.50 7.77 21.10
CA CYS A 85 -11.78 7.41 21.71
C CYS A 85 -12.33 6.17 20.99
N ASN A 86 -11.98 5.01 21.56
CA ASN A 86 -12.53 3.70 21.26
C ASN A 86 -14.08 3.71 21.30
N ALA A 87 -14.73 3.43 20.16
CA ALA A 87 -16.15 3.14 20.09
C ALA A 87 -16.37 1.76 19.45
N GLN A 88 -16.37 0.75 20.32
CA GLN A 88 -17.40 -0.28 20.39
C GLN A 88 -17.78 -1.00 19.08
N ARG A 89 -17.21 -2.20 18.86
CA ARG A 89 -17.96 -3.29 18.21
C ARG A 89 -18.13 -4.44 19.20
N ALA A 90 -19.05 -4.25 20.14
CA ALA A 90 -19.84 -5.37 20.63
C ALA A 90 -20.72 -5.81 19.45
N GLN A 91 -20.60 -7.08 19.04
CA GLN A 91 -21.52 -7.74 18.11
C GLN A 91 -22.17 -8.91 18.87
N PRO A 92 -23.42 -9.27 18.51
CA PRO A 92 -24.51 -9.64 19.42
C PRO A 92 -24.35 -10.98 20.14
#